data_AF-A0AAD5TK29-F1
#
_entry.id   AF-A0AAD5TK29-F1
#
_cell.length_a   1.000
_cell.length_b   1.000
_cell.length_c   1.000
_cell.angle_alpha   90.00
_cell.angle_beta   90.00
_cell.angle_gamma   90.00
#
_symmetry.space_group_name_H-M   'P 1'
#
loop_
_entity.id
_entity.type
_entity.pdbx_description
1 polymer ?
#
loop_
_entity_poly.entity_id
_entity_poly.type
_entity_poly.pdbx_seq_one_letter_code
_entity_poly.pdbx_strand_id
1 'polypeptide(L)'
;MPLDFRVFPPSQLPVFSPGDAVFVKLRSQKSTGHAIVVGPAPSPESPPANEELAGPEVQRITVQYETDGTTARVNPTRLVPVFPSPAVLICRTTTAYRTAARAQVYSTDNVVEIGSSYGVCTDILSQHAKSVFGIEVSPSLVEEARRRQPSIRFELLNVLENPRRAMELMKGTTKVFIDIGGNRTLGDVVRIIALLMEGLGLALVCVKSEELADEADAHLATQDGSSANSGLIADGPEWFSRLLQRFSTADGLVPVAKTAEKWFVEARSQGFPKNPLRYGQRVTSEGVPICRLHNYKADGCPKPDLCTYDHRFCHHCGVEGHRARECTL
;
A
#
# COMPACT_ATOMS: atom_id res chain seq x y z
N MET A 1 4.59 -8.77 22.09
CA MET A 1 4.03 -9.77 21.15
C MET A 1 4.91 -9.78 19.92
N PRO A 2 5.11 -10.94 19.27
CA PRO A 2 5.83 -10.99 17.99
C PRO A 2 5.13 -10.11 16.96
N LEU A 3 5.91 -9.61 16.00
CA LEU A 3 5.39 -8.80 14.90
C LEU A 3 4.82 -9.73 13.82
N ASP A 4 3.52 -9.63 13.59
CA ASP A 4 2.85 -10.43 12.56
C ASP A 4 3.07 -9.81 11.17
N PHE A 5 3.50 -10.61 10.19
CA PHE A 5 3.48 -10.21 8.78
C PHE A 5 2.33 -10.92 8.07
N ARG A 6 1.47 -10.17 7.37
CA ARG A 6 0.27 -10.72 6.73
C ARG A 6 0.05 -10.16 5.33
N VAL A 7 -0.28 -11.02 4.38
CA VAL A 7 -0.85 -10.61 3.08
C VAL A 7 -2.32 -10.25 3.25
N PHE A 8 -2.73 -9.11 2.70
CA PHE A 8 -4.08 -8.57 2.83
C PHE A 8 -4.69 -8.14 1.46
N PRO A 9 -5.93 -8.53 1.15
CA PRO A 9 -6.73 -9.53 1.88
C PRO A 9 -6.09 -10.93 1.78
N PRO A 10 -6.45 -11.86 2.67
CA PRO A 10 -6.06 -13.26 2.52
C PRO A 10 -6.61 -13.85 1.22
N SER A 11 -5.95 -14.90 0.72
CA SER A 11 -6.32 -15.60 -0.51
C SER A 11 -7.68 -16.30 -0.43
N GLN A 12 -8.08 -16.69 0.78
CA GLN A 12 -9.39 -17.28 1.08
C GLN A 12 -10.21 -16.34 1.96
N LEU A 13 -11.54 -16.46 1.87
CA LEU A 13 -12.43 -15.73 2.77
C LEU A 13 -12.16 -16.19 4.21
N PRO A 14 -11.93 -15.26 5.15
CA PRO A 14 -11.74 -15.62 6.55
C PRO A 14 -12.97 -16.33 7.10
N VAL A 15 -12.72 -17.37 7.89
CA VAL A 15 -13.75 -17.96 8.75
C VAL A 15 -13.77 -17.14 10.04
N PHE A 16 -14.94 -16.60 10.36
CA PHE A 16 -15.12 -15.75 11.54
C PHE A 16 -15.73 -16.54 12.69
N SER A 17 -15.14 -16.41 13.87
CA SER A 17 -15.55 -17.06 15.13
C SER A 17 -16.05 -16.02 16.14
N PRO A 18 -16.89 -16.42 17.10
CA PRO A 18 -17.26 -15.54 18.22
C PRO A 18 -16.02 -14.99 18.93
N GLY A 19 -16.00 -13.67 19.16
CA GLY A 19 -14.86 -12.94 19.72
C GLY A 19 -13.96 -12.28 18.67
N ASP A 20 -14.05 -12.64 17.39
CA ASP A 20 -13.22 -12.03 16.35
C ASP A 20 -13.58 -10.55 16.17
N ALA A 21 -12.54 -9.71 16.14
CA ALA A 21 -12.66 -8.30 15.78
C ALA A 21 -12.80 -8.17 14.26
N VAL A 22 -13.85 -7.48 13.82
CA VAL A 22 -14.18 -7.30 12.40
C VAL A 22 -14.57 -5.87 12.10
N PHE A 23 -14.37 -5.47 10.85
CA PHE A 23 -14.91 -4.25 10.28
C PHE A 23 -15.99 -4.61 9.27
N VAL A 24 -17.19 -4.09 9.49
CA VAL A 24 -18.33 -4.22 8.59
C VAL A 24 -18.23 -3.16 7.50
N LYS A 25 -18.18 -3.57 6.23
CA LYS A 25 -18.34 -2.67 5.07
C LYS A 25 -19.77 -2.14 5.04
N LEU A 26 -19.98 -0.95 5.63
CA LEU A 26 -21.27 -0.28 5.73
C LEU A 26 -21.67 0.39 4.41
N ARG A 27 -22.98 0.47 4.15
CA ARG A 27 -23.56 1.25 3.04
C ARG A 27 -24.09 2.63 3.51
N SER A 28 -24.16 2.87 4.82
CA SER A 28 -24.84 4.01 5.45
C SER A 28 -23.95 4.72 6.49
N GLN A 29 -24.44 5.88 6.97
CA GLN A 29 -23.80 6.89 7.83
C GLN A 29 -23.38 6.45 9.26
N LYS A 30 -23.19 5.15 9.55
CA LYS A 30 -22.60 4.76 10.84
C LYS A 30 -21.15 5.25 10.88
N SER A 31 -20.77 5.90 11.97
CA SER A 31 -19.48 6.60 12.11
C SER A 31 -18.28 5.66 12.03
N THR A 32 -18.41 4.39 12.46
CA THR A 32 -17.39 3.36 12.23
C THR A 32 -18.02 1.99 11.99
N GLY A 33 -17.30 1.13 11.26
CA GLY A 33 -17.72 -0.25 10.98
C GLY A 33 -17.18 -1.29 11.98
N HIS A 34 -16.44 -0.89 13.01
CA HIS A 34 -15.81 -1.83 13.96
C HIS A 34 -16.86 -2.56 14.79
N ALA A 35 -16.71 -3.87 14.89
CA ALA A 35 -17.62 -4.78 15.55
C ALA A 35 -16.91 -6.04 16.04
N ILE A 36 -17.53 -6.74 16.97
CA ILE A 36 -17.10 -8.08 17.43
C ILE A 36 -18.10 -9.11 16.93
N VAL A 37 -17.62 -10.26 16.46
CA VAL A 37 -18.47 -11.40 16.11
C VAL A 37 -19.03 -12.00 17.39
N VAL A 38 -20.35 -12.16 17.50
CA VAL A 38 -21.00 -12.67 18.73
C VAL A 38 -21.37 -14.15 18.59
N GLY A 39 -21.65 -14.61 17.38
CA GLY A 39 -22.18 -15.96 17.17
C GLY A 39 -22.51 -16.25 15.71
N PRO A 40 -22.58 -17.53 15.30
CA PRO A 40 -23.40 -17.89 14.16
C PRO A 40 -24.81 -17.37 14.42
N ALA A 41 -25.52 -16.89 13.38
CA ALA A 41 -26.90 -16.49 13.57
C ALA A 41 -27.68 -17.65 14.21
N PRO A 42 -28.52 -17.39 15.24
CA PRO A 42 -29.45 -18.41 15.71
C PRO A 42 -30.20 -18.97 14.50
N SER A 43 -30.31 -20.29 14.41
CA SER A 43 -31.10 -20.95 13.38
C SER A 43 -32.47 -20.26 13.33
N PRO A 44 -32.93 -19.78 12.17
CA PRO A 44 -34.21 -19.09 12.12
C PRO A 44 -35.29 -20.07 12.58
N GLU A 45 -35.91 -19.80 13.73
CA GLU A 45 -37.27 -20.25 13.99
C GLU A 45 -38.15 -19.51 12.98
N SER A 46 -38.29 -20.13 11.80
CA SER A 46 -39.05 -19.68 10.64
C SER A 46 -38.50 -18.46 9.86
N PRO A 47 -38.31 -18.58 8.53
CA PRO A 47 -37.95 -17.43 7.70
C PRO A 47 -39.13 -16.44 7.59
N PRO A 48 -38.89 -15.12 7.58
CA PRO A 48 -39.92 -14.15 7.20
C PRO A 48 -40.31 -14.36 5.73
N ALA A 49 -41.61 -14.30 5.45
CA ALA A 49 -42.26 -14.75 4.21
C ALA A 49 -41.90 -14.03 2.89
N ASN A 50 -40.80 -13.26 2.82
CA ASN A 50 -40.46 -12.42 1.66
C ASN A 50 -39.03 -12.61 1.10
N GLU A 51 -38.29 -13.66 1.47
CA GLU A 51 -36.92 -13.91 0.94
C GLU A 51 -36.86 -14.97 -0.20
N GLU A 52 -37.78 -14.92 -1.17
CA GLU A 52 -37.86 -15.90 -2.29
C GLU A 52 -36.86 -15.67 -3.45
N LEU A 53 -35.86 -14.79 -3.30
CA LEU A 53 -34.95 -14.39 -4.40
C LEU A 53 -33.45 -14.48 -4.09
N ALA A 54 -33.04 -15.09 -2.97
CA ALA A 54 -31.61 -15.26 -2.67
C ALA A 54 -31.11 -16.61 -3.18
N GLY A 55 -29.97 -16.61 -3.89
CA GLY A 55 -29.21 -17.82 -4.24
C GLY A 55 -28.75 -18.61 -3.00
N PRO A 56 -27.78 -19.56 -3.13
CA PRO A 56 -27.42 -20.46 -2.03
C PRO A 56 -27.28 -19.71 -0.71
N GLU A 57 -28.03 -20.18 0.30
CA GLU A 57 -28.30 -19.49 1.56
C GLU A 57 -27.01 -19.24 2.34
N VAL A 58 -26.32 -18.12 2.07
CA VAL A 58 -25.09 -17.76 2.78
C VAL A 58 -25.46 -17.42 4.22
N GLN A 59 -25.06 -18.29 5.15
CA GLN A 59 -25.28 -18.08 6.59
C GLN A 59 -24.72 -16.72 7.02
N ARG A 60 -25.61 -15.81 7.43
CA ARG A 60 -25.23 -14.49 7.94
C ARG A 60 -24.60 -14.62 9.33
N ILE A 61 -23.62 -13.78 9.61
CA ILE A 61 -22.91 -13.72 10.91
C ILE A 61 -23.51 -12.61 11.76
N THR A 62 -23.72 -12.87 13.06
CA THR A 62 -24.16 -11.84 14.00
C THR A 62 -22.94 -11.11 14.56
N VAL A 63 -22.93 -9.80 14.40
CA VAL A 63 -21.89 -8.92 14.95
C VAL A 63 -22.50 -7.90 15.91
N GLN A 64 -21.73 -7.44 16.88
CA GLN A 64 -22.05 -6.33 17.78
C GLN A 64 -21.13 -5.16 17.49
N TYR A 65 -21.69 -4.01 17.11
CA TYR A 65 -20.91 -2.81 16.81
C TYR A 65 -20.31 -2.23 18.10
N GLU A 66 -19.02 -1.88 18.04
CA GLU A 66 -18.31 -1.29 19.18
C GLU A 66 -18.81 0.12 19.52
N THR A 67 -19.38 0.84 18.54
CA THR A 67 -19.79 2.23 18.70
C THR A 67 -21.02 2.41 19.60
N ASP A 68 -21.98 1.49 19.52
CA ASP A 68 -23.31 1.64 20.12
C ASP A 68 -23.82 0.35 20.79
N GLY A 69 -23.05 -0.74 20.74
CA GLY A 69 -23.43 -2.05 21.27
C GLY A 69 -24.57 -2.74 20.50
N THR A 70 -25.07 -2.15 19.41
CA THR A 70 -26.16 -2.72 18.60
C THR A 70 -25.68 -3.93 17.84
N THR A 71 -26.59 -4.87 17.56
CA THR A 71 -26.26 -6.09 16.81
C THR A 71 -26.84 -6.06 15.39
N ALA A 72 -26.18 -6.75 14.46
CA ALA A 72 -26.68 -6.93 13.11
C ALA A 72 -26.28 -8.28 12.51
N ARG A 73 -27.14 -8.83 11.65
CA ARG A 73 -26.83 -10.00 10.82
C ARG A 73 -26.19 -9.53 9.51
N VAL A 74 -24.93 -9.89 9.29
CA VAL A 74 -24.09 -9.39 8.20
C VAL A 74 -23.69 -10.53 7.27
N ASN A 75 -23.72 -10.27 5.97
CA ASN A 75 -23.16 -11.21 4.99
C ASN A 75 -21.63 -11.29 5.19
N PRO A 76 -21.02 -12.50 5.32
CA PRO A 76 -19.58 -12.66 5.56
C PRO A 76 -18.69 -11.88 4.57
N THR A 77 -19.10 -11.72 3.32
CA THR A 77 -18.36 -10.96 2.28
C THR A 77 -18.22 -9.45 2.59
N ARG A 78 -19.04 -8.94 3.52
CA ARG A 78 -18.97 -7.57 4.02
C ARG A 78 -18.08 -7.43 5.26
N LEU A 79 -17.62 -8.52 5.85
CA LEU A 79 -16.72 -8.49 6.99
C LEU A 79 -15.28 -8.41 6.50
N VAL A 80 -14.48 -7.62 7.20
CA VAL A 80 -13.03 -7.50 7.03
C VAL A 80 -12.42 -7.83 8.38
N PRO A 81 -11.45 -8.75 8.47
CA PRO A 81 -10.80 -9.06 9.75
C PRO A 81 -10.03 -7.83 10.25
N VAL A 82 -10.12 -7.55 11.56
CA VAL A 82 -9.26 -6.58 12.25
C VAL A 82 -8.17 -7.37 12.94
N PHE A 83 -6.91 -7.05 12.63
CA PHE A 83 -5.78 -7.85 13.11
C PHE A 83 -5.25 -7.30 14.43
N PRO A 84 -4.75 -8.19 15.32
CA PRO A 84 -4.08 -7.76 16.54
C PRO A 84 -2.80 -6.97 16.20
N SER A 85 -2.40 -6.09 17.11
CA SER A 85 -1.14 -5.33 17.01
C SER A 85 -0.04 -5.95 17.87
N PRO A 86 1.25 -5.81 17.50
CA PRO A 86 1.76 -5.13 16.31
C PRO A 86 1.70 -5.99 15.04
N ALA A 87 1.45 -5.37 13.88
CA ALA A 87 1.39 -6.08 12.59
C ALA A 87 1.95 -5.28 11.41
N VAL A 88 2.38 -6.01 10.37
CA VAL A 88 2.68 -5.52 9.02
C VAL A 88 1.69 -6.12 8.04
N LEU A 89 0.86 -5.29 7.42
CA LEU A 89 -0.12 -5.71 6.41
C LEU A 89 0.35 -5.37 5.01
N ILE A 90 0.50 -6.38 4.16
CA ILE A 90 1.00 -6.28 2.80
C ILE A 90 -0.19 -6.31 1.84
N CYS A 91 -0.50 -5.16 1.26
CA CYS A 91 -1.60 -4.98 0.34
C CYS A 91 -1.10 -4.99 -1.11
N ARG A 92 -1.61 -5.92 -1.92
CA ARG A 92 -1.27 -5.93 -3.35
C ARG A 92 -1.89 -4.75 -4.11
N THR A 93 -3.14 -4.41 -3.77
CA THR A 93 -3.94 -3.45 -4.56
C THR A 93 -4.30 -2.22 -3.75
N THR A 94 -4.55 -1.10 -4.45
CA THR A 94 -5.07 0.13 -3.85
C THR A 94 -6.42 -0.09 -3.14
N THR A 95 -7.26 -1.00 -3.67
CA THR A 95 -8.54 -1.35 -3.04
C THR A 95 -8.33 -2.06 -1.71
N ALA A 96 -7.40 -3.01 -1.64
CA ALA A 96 -7.02 -3.69 -0.40
C ALA A 96 -6.46 -2.69 0.62
N TYR A 97 -5.51 -1.86 0.19
CA TYR A 97 -4.89 -0.84 1.02
C TYR A 97 -5.89 0.14 1.64
N ARG A 98 -6.82 0.67 0.84
CA ARG A 98 -7.90 1.54 1.34
C ARG A 98 -8.92 0.79 2.19
N THR A 99 -9.09 -0.52 1.99
CA THR A 99 -9.92 -1.35 2.86
C THR A 99 -9.26 -1.49 4.23
N ALA A 100 -7.95 -1.73 4.28
CA ALA A 100 -7.18 -1.77 5.52
C ALA A 100 -7.19 -0.41 6.24
N ALA A 101 -7.09 0.71 5.50
CA ALA A 101 -7.20 2.06 6.06
C ALA A 101 -8.50 2.30 6.85
N ARG A 102 -9.60 1.67 6.46
CA ARG A 102 -10.89 1.74 7.18
C ARG A 102 -10.99 0.75 8.32
N ALA A 103 -10.51 -0.47 8.08
CA ALA A 103 -10.70 -1.60 8.98
C ALA A 103 -9.69 -1.66 10.13
N GLN A 104 -8.53 -1.03 9.98
CA GLN A 104 -7.43 -1.19 10.93
C GLN A 104 -7.12 0.11 11.67
N VAL A 105 -7.99 1.12 11.64
CA VAL A 105 -7.74 2.45 12.22
C VAL A 105 -8.89 2.85 13.13
N TYR A 106 -8.55 3.24 14.35
CA TYR A 106 -9.46 3.64 15.41
C TYR A 106 -9.32 5.13 15.71
N SER A 107 -10.33 5.71 16.36
CA SER A 107 -10.37 7.13 16.72
C SER A 107 -9.33 7.55 17.76
N THR A 108 -8.57 6.60 18.29
CA THR A 108 -7.43 6.82 19.19
C THR A 108 -6.09 6.88 18.48
N ASP A 109 -6.03 6.51 17.19
CA ASP A 109 -4.79 6.39 16.44
C ASP A 109 -4.25 7.73 15.94
N ASN A 110 -2.93 7.86 15.95
CA ASN A 110 -2.21 8.90 15.22
C ASN A 110 -1.57 8.24 13.99
N VAL A 111 -1.99 8.65 12.80
CA VAL A 111 -1.64 7.95 11.56
C VAL A 111 -0.81 8.81 10.63
N VAL A 112 0.16 8.19 9.98
CA VAL A 112 0.95 8.83 8.91
C VAL A 112 0.82 8.01 7.64
N GLU A 113 0.59 8.69 6.52
CA GLU A 113 0.69 8.08 5.20
C GLU A 113 1.95 8.54 4.47
N ILE A 114 2.82 7.61 4.08
CA ILE A 114 3.99 7.84 3.23
C ILE A 114 3.62 7.53 1.78
N GLY A 115 3.80 8.50 0.89
CA GLY A 115 3.33 8.42 -0.50
C GLY A 115 1.87 8.85 -0.62
N SER A 116 1.49 9.96 0.01
CA SER A 116 0.09 10.40 0.10
C SER A 116 -0.53 10.80 -1.25
N SER A 117 0.27 11.06 -2.29
CA SER A 117 -0.20 11.46 -3.62
C SER A 117 -1.20 12.63 -3.52
N TYR A 118 -2.38 12.49 -4.14
CA TYR A 118 -3.48 13.48 -4.09
C TYR A 118 -4.26 13.52 -2.76
N GLY A 119 -3.84 12.79 -1.73
CA GLY A 119 -4.47 12.79 -0.39
C GLY A 119 -5.74 11.95 -0.26
N VAL A 120 -6.09 11.12 -1.24
CA VAL A 120 -7.37 10.35 -1.23
C VAL A 120 -7.41 9.31 -0.11
N CYS A 121 -6.31 8.60 0.12
CA CYS A 121 -6.25 7.63 1.22
C CYS A 121 -6.05 8.35 2.56
N THR A 122 -5.26 9.42 2.59
CA THR A 122 -5.10 10.28 3.78
C THR A 122 -6.44 10.81 4.29
N ASP A 123 -7.34 11.21 3.38
CA ASP A 123 -8.71 11.60 3.71
C ASP A 123 -9.52 10.45 4.33
N ILE A 124 -9.45 9.24 3.75
CA ILE A 124 -10.08 8.04 4.33
C ILE A 124 -9.56 7.79 5.75
N LEU A 125 -8.25 7.88 5.97
CA LEU A 125 -7.64 7.72 7.29
C LEU A 125 -8.15 8.79 8.28
N SER A 126 -8.30 10.04 7.82
CA SER A 126 -8.72 11.17 8.65
C SER A 126 -10.15 11.03 9.21
N GLN A 127 -10.99 10.23 8.54
CA GLN A 127 -12.35 9.93 8.99
C GLN A 127 -12.39 8.92 10.14
N HIS A 128 -11.29 8.20 10.39
CA HIS A 128 -11.22 7.13 11.37
C HIS A 128 -10.23 7.40 12.50
N ALA A 129 -9.15 8.15 12.25
CA ALA A 129 -8.07 8.39 13.21
C ALA A 129 -8.29 9.65 14.08
N LYS A 130 -7.57 9.72 15.20
CA LYS A 130 -7.48 10.94 16.03
C LYS A 130 -6.78 12.07 15.28
N SER A 131 -5.67 11.74 14.62
CA SER A 131 -4.87 12.69 13.84
C SER A 131 -4.22 11.99 12.66
N VAL A 132 -4.12 12.71 11.53
CA VAL A 132 -3.51 12.20 10.29
C VAL A 132 -2.68 13.28 9.63
N PHE A 133 -1.55 12.89 9.05
CA PHE A 133 -0.88 13.69 8.03
C PHE A 133 -0.27 12.83 6.93
N GLY A 134 -0.14 13.40 5.74
CA GLY A 134 0.51 12.76 4.59
C GLY A 134 1.94 13.23 4.40
N ILE A 135 2.81 12.35 3.92
CA ILE A 135 4.17 12.63 3.45
C ILE A 135 4.22 12.31 1.96
N GLU A 136 4.76 13.24 1.17
CA GLU A 136 4.93 13.07 -0.28
C GLU A 136 6.24 13.71 -0.74
N VAL A 137 6.85 13.15 -1.79
CA VAL A 137 8.14 13.60 -2.34
C VAL A 137 7.97 14.58 -3.49
N SER A 138 6.80 14.58 -4.15
CA SER A 138 6.48 15.50 -5.24
C SER A 138 5.89 16.81 -4.71
N PRO A 139 6.54 17.96 -4.92
CA PRO A 139 6.01 19.26 -4.49
C PRO A 139 4.62 19.57 -5.05
N SER A 140 4.38 19.22 -6.33
CA SER A 140 3.08 19.48 -6.98
C SER A 140 1.95 18.62 -6.41
N LEU A 141 2.25 17.39 -5.98
CA LEU A 141 1.25 16.53 -5.34
C LEU A 141 0.95 17.01 -3.91
N VAL A 142 1.96 17.48 -3.16
CA VAL A 142 1.75 18.10 -1.84
C VAL A 142 0.84 19.33 -1.95
N GLU A 143 1.10 20.21 -2.92
CA GLU A 143 0.29 21.40 -3.15
C GLU A 143 -1.16 21.04 -3.50
N GLU A 144 -1.34 20.10 -4.42
CA GLU A 144 -2.66 19.65 -4.84
C GLU A 144 -3.42 18.92 -3.70
N ALA A 145 -2.73 18.12 -2.89
CA ALA A 145 -3.32 17.44 -1.73
C ALA A 145 -3.80 18.46 -0.68
N ARG A 146 -2.99 19.48 -0.37
CA ARG A 146 -3.38 20.59 0.53
C ARG A 146 -4.58 21.36 -0.01
N ARG A 147 -4.65 21.58 -1.33
CA ARG A 147 -5.79 22.25 -1.98
C ARG A 147 -7.07 21.42 -1.86
N ARG A 148 -6.99 20.09 -2.03
CA ARG A 148 -8.16 19.18 -1.94
C ARG A 148 -8.61 18.94 -0.51
N GLN A 149 -7.66 18.88 0.43
CA GLN A 149 -7.89 18.48 1.81
C GLN A 149 -7.27 19.52 2.76
N PRO A 150 -7.83 20.75 2.84
CA PRO A 150 -7.21 21.86 3.57
C PRO A 150 -7.16 21.67 5.09
N SER A 151 -7.96 20.76 5.64
CA SER A 151 -7.94 20.37 7.06
C SER A 151 -6.86 19.34 7.40
N ILE A 152 -6.23 18.72 6.40
CA ILE A 152 -5.22 17.68 6.59
C ILE A 152 -3.83 18.26 6.33
N ARG A 153 -2.89 17.94 7.21
CA ARG A 153 -1.48 18.32 7.04
C ARG A 153 -0.82 17.42 5.99
N PHE A 154 -0.07 18.02 5.07
CA PHE A 154 0.81 17.31 4.13
C PHE A 154 2.21 17.87 4.19
N GLU A 155 3.21 17.00 4.17
CA GLU A 155 4.63 17.33 4.30
C GLU A 155 5.43 16.89 3.07
N LEU A 156 6.23 17.81 2.54
CA LEU A 156 7.18 17.51 1.47
C LEU A 156 8.45 16.91 2.09
N LEU A 157 8.58 15.58 2.02
CA LEU A 157 9.70 14.87 2.61
C LEU A 157 9.98 13.55 1.89
N ASN A 158 11.25 13.31 1.57
CA ASN A 158 11.72 11.98 1.18
C ASN A 158 12.24 11.25 2.42
N VAL A 159 11.51 10.21 2.84
CA VAL A 159 11.78 9.45 4.07
C VAL A 159 13.11 8.70 4.05
N LEU A 160 13.53 8.22 2.88
CA LEU A 160 14.82 7.52 2.72
C LEU A 160 15.98 8.52 2.69
N GLU A 161 15.82 9.67 2.04
CA GLU A 161 16.87 10.71 2.00
C GLU A 161 17.01 11.48 3.33
N ASN A 162 15.96 11.52 4.15
CA ASN A 162 15.93 12.31 5.39
C ASN A 162 15.38 11.50 6.57
N PRO A 163 15.97 10.33 6.91
CA PRO A 163 15.39 9.39 7.87
C PRO A 163 15.24 10.00 9.26
N ARG A 164 16.24 10.76 9.74
CA ARG A 164 16.17 11.44 11.05
C ARG A 164 15.00 12.43 11.13
N ARG A 165 14.83 13.26 10.10
CA ARG A 165 13.71 14.22 10.03
C ARG A 165 12.37 13.49 9.93
N ALA A 166 12.32 12.38 9.19
CA ALA A 166 11.12 11.55 9.10
C ALA A 166 10.74 10.98 10.47
N MET A 167 11.69 10.42 11.23
CA MET A 167 11.42 9.87 12.56
C MET A 167 10.93 10.93 13.54
N GLU A 168 11.57 12.12 13.55
CA GLU A 168 11.12 13.22 14.42
C GLU A 168 9.71 13.68 14.05
N LEU A 169 9.41 13.80 12.75
CA LEU A 169 8.10 14.18 12.27
C LEU A 169 7.01 13.16 12.63
N MET A 170 7.34 11.86 12.65
CA MET A 170 6.43 10.75 12.96
C MET A 170 6.45 10.34 14.44
N LYS A 171 7.03 11.16 15.32
CA LYS A 171 7.06 10.88 16.76
C LYS A 171 5.64 10.85 17.33
N GLY A 172 5.30 9.77 18.03
CA GLY A 172 3.97 9.57 18.62
C GLY A 172 2.91 9.02 17.64
N THR A 173 3.30 8.71 16.41
CA THR A 173 2.49 7.94 15.46
C THR A 173 2.27 6.53 15.99
N THR A 174 1.04 6.03 15.89
CA THR A 174 0.68 4.64 16.27
C THR A 174 0.60 3.72 15.06
N LYS A 175 0.25 4.25 13.87
CA LYS A 175 0.10 3.47 12.65
C LYS A 175 0.69 4.20 11.44
N VAL A 176 1.36 3.47 10.56
CA VAL A 176 1.90 4.00 9.31
C VAL A 176 1.34 3.26 8.11
N PHE A 177 0.97 4.03 7.09
CA PHE A 177 0.47 3.56 5.80
C PHE A 177 1.49 3.95 4.73
N ILE A 178 1.86 3.02 3.85
CA ILE A 178 2.91 3.20 2.84
C ILE A 178 2.32 2.88 1.45
N ASP A 179 2.15 3.89 0.60
CA ASP A 179 1.87 3.75 -0.84
C ASP A 179 2.87 4.57 -1.64
N ILE A 180 4.12 4.13 -1.64
CA ILE A 180 5.16 4.72 -2.48
C ILE A 180 5.10 4.16 -3.91
N GLY A 181 3.91 4.23 -4.52
CA GLY A 181 3.67 3.77 -5.88
C GLY A 181 4.62 4.39 -6.93
N GLY A 182 4.82 3.69 -8.05
CA GLY A 182 5.68 4.14 -9.15
C GLY A 182 7.01 3.38 -9.25
N ASN A 183 8.10 4.08 -9.54
CA ASN A 183 9.44 3.50 -9.82
C ASN A 183 10.22 3.06 -8.57
N ARG A 184 9.56 2.80 -7.44
CA ARG A 184 10.26 2.36 -6.22
C ARG A 184 10.46 0.86 -6.26
N THR A 185 11.66 0.45 -5.90
CA THR A 185 12.05 -0.97 -5.87
C THR A 185 11.53 -1.62 -4.59
N LEU A 186 11.34 -2.94 -4.61
CA LEU A 186 11.14 -3.73 -3.39
C LEU A 186 12.17 -3.41 -2.29
N GLY A 187 13.44 -3.16 -2.64
CA GLY A 187 14.47 -2.78 -1.67
C GLY A 187 14.19 -1.48 -0.92
N ASP A 188 13.65 -0.46 -1.59
CA ASP A 188 13.24 0.78 -0.94
C ASP A 188 12.09 0.55 0.06
N VAL A 189 11.10 -0.26 -0.32
CA VAL A 189 9.96 -0.59 0.54
C VAL A 189 10.43 -1.31 1.79
N VAL A 190 11.29 -2.33 1.64
CA VAL A 190 11.87 -3.10 2.77
C VAL A 190 12.66 -2.18 3.69
N ARG A 191 13.47 -1.26 3.15
CA ARG A 191 14.22 -0.28 3.95
C ARG A 191 13.32 0.67 4.75
N ILE A 192 12.22 1.14 4.15
CA ILE A 192 11.27 2.02 4.84
C ILE A 192 10.60 1.26 5.99
N ILE A 193 10.13 0.03 5.74
CA ILE A 193 9.50 -0.80 6.78
C ILE A 193 10.48 -1.03 7.93
N ALA A 194 11.73 -1.42 7.64
CA ALA A 194 12.77 -1.61 8.65
C ALA A 194 13.04 -0.33 9.46
N LEU A 195 13.23 0.80 8.78
CA LEU A 195 13.44 2.12 9.42
C LEU A 195 12.30 2.47 10.39
N LEU A 196 11.05 2.24 9.99
CA LEU A 196 9.88 2.54 10.79
C LEU A 196 9.77 1.60 12.00
N MET A 197 10.01 0.30 11.81
CA MET A 197 9.93 -0.69 12.87
C MET A 197 11.01 -0.51 13.95
N GLU A 198 12.22 -0.12 13.55
CA GLU A 198 13.32 0.15 14.49
C GLU A 198 13.14 1.50 15.22
N GLY A 199 12.61 2.50 14.51
CA GLY A 199 12.53 3.88 15.02
C GLY A 199 11.26 4.21 15.80
N LEU A 200 10.17 3.46 15.60
CA LEU A 200 8.84 3.80 16.10
C LEU A 200 8.16 2.58 16.73
N GLY A 201 7.54 2.75 17.90
CA GLY A 201 6.73 1.73 18.57
C GLY A 201 5.34 1.56 17.92
N LEU A 202 5.30 1.24 16.63
CA LEU A 202 4.07 1.18 15.84
C LEU A 202 3.23 -0.04 16.17
N ALA A 203 1.91 0.16 16.23
CA ALA A 203 0.92 -0.90 16.29
C ALA A 203 0.64 -1.50 14.89
N LEU A 204 0.85 -0.74 13.82
CA LEU A 204 0.59 -1.20 12.46
C LEU A 204 1.51 -0.51 11.45
N VAL A 205 2.05 -1.30 10.51
CA VAL A 205 2.57 -0.82 9.23
C VAL A 205 1.75 -1.45 8.11
N CYS A 206 0.95 -0.67 7.39
CA CYS A 206 0.21 -1.15 6.22
C CYS A 206 0.92 -0.67 4.95
N VAL A 207 1.41 -1.59 4.14
CA VAL A 207 2.18 -1.29 2.94
C VAL A 207 1.42 -1.76 1.70
N LYS A 208 1.39 -0.93 0.66
CA LYS A 208 0.92 -1.34 -0.66
C LYS A 208 2.07 -1.47 -1.63
N SER A 209 2.32 -2.70 -2.07
CA SER A 209 3.38 -3.05 -3.01
C SER A 209 3.06 -4.39 -3.66
N GLU A 210 3.00 -4.41 -5.00
CA GLU A 210 2.81 -5.65 -5.76
C GLU A 210 4.02 -6.58 -5.60
N GLU A 211 5.24 -6.05 -5.72
CA GLU A 211 6.48 -6.84 -5.59
C GLU A 211 6.63 -7.46 -4.19
N LEU A 212 6.30 -6.73 -3.12
CA LEU A 212 6.35 -7.28 -1.76
C LEU A 212 5.25 -8.32 -1.54
N ALA A 213 4.07 -8.12 -2.13
CA ALA A 213 3.00 -9.11 -2.09
C ALA A 213 3.39 -10.38 -2.85
N ASP A 214 4.05 -10.27 -4.01
CA ASP A 214 4.56 -11.42 -4.77
C ASP A 214 5.58 -12.24 -3.97
N GLU A 215 6.53 -11.56 -3.31
CA GLU A 215 7.50 -12.22 -2.43
C GLU A 215 6.85 -12.90 -1.23
N ALA A 216 5.83 -12.26 -0.64
CA ALA A 216 5.08 -12.82 0.48
C ALA A 216 4.26 -14.04 0.04
N ASP A 217 3.57 -13.96 -1.10
CA ASP A 217 2.80 -15.08 -1.66
C ASP A 217 3.70 -16.26 -2.04
N ALA A 218 4.87 -15.99 -2.66
CA ALA A 218 5.84 -17.02 -2.99
C ALA A 218 6.37 -17.73 -1.73
N HIS A 219 6.60 -16.99 -0.65
CA HIS A 219 7.03 -17.58 0.62
C HIS A 219 5.90 -18.36 1.30
N LEU A 220 4.67 -17.84 1.31
CA LEU A 220 3.49 -18.55 1.84
C LEU A 220 3.23 -19.87 1.11
N ALA A 221 3.51 -19.94 -0.20
CA ALA A 221 3.38 -21.17 -0.98
C ALA A 221 4.36 -22.27 -0.54
N THR A 222 5.41 -21.94 0.22
CA THR A 222 6.33 -22.91 0.82
C THR A 222 5.92 -23.37 2.22
N GLN A 223 4.92 -22.72 2.83
CA GLN A 223 4.42 -23.04 4.16
C GLN A 223 3.23 -24.00 4.11
N ASP A 224 2.92 -24.61 5.26
CA ASP A 224 1.74 -25.44 5.43
C ASP A 224 0.43 -24.68 5.12
N GLY A 225 -0.58 -25.40 4.63
CA GLY A 225 -1.82 -24.82 4.08
C GLY A 225 -2.65 -23.96 5.05
N SER A 226 -2.46 -24.06 6.37
CA SER A 226 -3.19 -23.23 7.34
C SER A 226 -2.74 -21.77 7.31
N SER A 227 -1.44 -21.51 7.23
CA SER A 227 -0.86 -20.17 7.14
C SER A 227 -1.28 -19.46 5.86
N ALA A 228 -1.22 -20.20 4.73
CA ALA A 228 -1.60 -19.69 3.40
C ALA A 228 -3.04 -19.15 3.34
N ASN A 229 -3.97 -19.73 4.10
CA ASN A 229 -5.37 -19.32 4.09
C ASN A 229 -5.62 -18.03 4.90
N SER A 230 -4.86 -17.82 5.97
CA SER A 230 -5.00 -16.63 6.83
C SER A 230 -4.19 -15.42 6.34
N GLY A 231 -3.31 -15.64 5.35
CA GLY A 231 -2.32 -14.67 4.89
C GLY A 231 -1.16 -14.45 5.87
N LEU A 232 -1.13 -15.13 7.02
CA LEU A 232 -0.07 -15.02 8.02
C LEU A 232 1.21 -15.71 7.56
N ILE A 233 2.32 -14.96 7.57
CA ILE A 233 3.66 -15.51 7.38
C ILE A 233 4.17 -15.97 8.75
N ALA A 234 4.21 -17.29 8.98
CA ALA A 234 4.47 -17.83 10.31
C ALA A 234 5.87 -17.47 10.87
N ASP A 235 6.89 -17.44 10.00
CA ASP A 235 8.26 -16.98 10.26
C ASP A 235 8.47 -15.53 9.75
N GLY A 236 7.45 -14.67 9.89
CA GLY A 236 7.43 -13.32 9.33
C GLY A 236 8.68 -12.48 9.62
N PRO A 237 9.11 -12.35 10.89
CA PRO A 237 10.34 -11.63 11.24
C PRO A 237 11.60 -12.19 10.56
N GLU A 238 11.76 -13.52 10.51
CA GLU A 238 12.90 -14.18 9.87
C GLU A 238 12.86 -14.00 8.35
N TRP A 239 11.69 -14.17 7.73
CA TRP A 239 11.46 -13.92 6.32
C TRP A 239 11.81 -12.49 5.93
N PHE A 240 11.30 -11.51 6.69
CA PHE A 240 11.59 -10.11 6.45
C PHE A 240 13.06 -9.76 6.67
N SER A 241 13.72 -10.38 7.66
CA SER A 241 15.17 -10.21 7.90
C SER A 241 16.00 -10.72 6.72
N ARG A 242 15.62 -11.84 6.09
CA ARG A 242 16.28 -12.34 4.86
C ARG A 242 16.09 -11.36 3.69
N LEU A 243 14.90 -10.80 3.53
CA LEU A 243 14.66 -9.75 2.52
C LEU A 243 15.55 -8.53 2.79
N LEU A 244 15.59 -8.04 4.03
CA LEU A 244 16.43 -6.91 4.41
C LEU A 244 17.91 -7.19 4.14
N GLN A 245 18.41 -8.39 4.49
CA GLN A 245 19.79 -8.78 4.21
C GLN A 245 20.07 -8.79 2.71
N ARG A 246 19.17 -9.37 1.90
CA ARG A 246 19.27 -9.41 0.43
C ARG A 246 19.40 -8.02 -0.19
N PHE A 247 18.66 -7.04 0.33
CA PHE A 247 18.70 -5.65 -0.16
C PHE A 247 19.73 -4.77 0.54
N SER A 248 20.29 -5.21 1.67
CA SER A 248 21.40 -4.52 2.36
C SER A 248 22.76 -4.86 1.75
N THR A 249 22.96 -6.12 1.32
CA THR A 249 24.20 -6.56 0.67
C THR A 249 24.29 -6.10 -0.78
N ALA A 250 23.15 -5.92 -1.45
CA ALA A 250 23.09 -5.43 -2.82
C ALA A 250 23.43 -3.92 -2.94
N ASP A 251 23.08 -3.12 -1.93
CA ASP A 251 23.27 -1.66 -1.97
C ASP A 251 24.35 -1.13 -1.01
N GLY A 252 24.91 -1.97 -0.13
CA GLY A 252 25.81 -1.54 0.93
C GLY A 252 25.08 -0.65 1.93
N LEU A 253 25.11 -1.00 3.22
CA LEU A 253 24.68 -0.09 4.28
C LEU A 253 25.66 1.09 4.38
N VAL A 254 25.52 2.07 3.49
CA VAL A 254 26.27 3.34 3.51
C VAL A 254 25.22 4.47 3.56
N PRO A 255 25.49 5.56 4.31
CA PRO A 255 24.55 6.66 4.51
C PRO A 255 24.00 7.16 3.19
N VAL A 256 22.76 7.61 3.21
CA VAL A 256 22.01 8.15 2.07
C VAL A 256 22.59 9.49 1.59
N ALA A 257 23.84 9.43 1.12
CA ALA A 257 24.47 10.37 0.23
C ALA A 257 24.70 9.56 -1.06
N LYS A 258 23.70 9.65 -1.96
CA LYS A 258 23.61 8.95 -3.24
C LYS A 258 24.97 8.69 -3.90
N THR A 259 25.37 7.43 -3.99
CA THR A 259 25.79 6.95 -5.30
C THR A 259 24.55 7.05 -6.18
N ALA A 260 24.60 7.96 -7.15
CA ALA A 260 23.68 7.99 -8.27
C ALA A 260 23.41 6.53 -8.72
N GLU A 261 22.13 6.14 -8.88
CA GLU A 261 21.78 4.81 -9.36
C GLU A 261 22.64 4.46 -10.58
N LYS A 262 23.14 3.23 -10.71
CA LYS A 262 24.17 2.88 -11.71
C LYS A 262 23.77 3.31 -13.13
N TRP A 263 22.49 3.14 -13.48
CA TRP A 263 21.94 3.61 -14.76
C TRP A 263 21.84 5.14 -14.86
N PHE A 264 21.72 5.88 -13.75
CA PHE A 264 21.76 7.35 -13.71
C PHE A 264 23.19 7.89 -13.84
N VAL A 265 24.19 7.23 -13.25
CA VAL A 265 25.62 7.51 -13.54
C VAL A 265 25.89 7.29 -15.02
N GLU A 266 25.39 6.19 -15.57
CA GLU A 266 25.56 5.83 -16.97
C GLU A 266 24.81 6.81 -17.91
N ALA A 267 23.57 7.18 -17.59
CA ALA A 267 22.84 8.22 -18.32
C ALA A 267 23.57 9.58 -18.26
N ARG A 268 24.17 9.94 -17.13
CA ARG A 268 24.95 11.18 -17.05
C ARG A 268 26.22 11.11 -17.90
N SER A 269 26.89 9.95 -17.96
CA SER A 269 28.01 9.72 -18.87
C SER A 269 27.61 9.71 -20.35
N GLN A 270 26.33 9.45 -20.63
CA GLN A 270 25.70 9.50 -21.96
C GLN A 270 25.08 10.87 -22.28
N GLY A 271 25.40 11.92 -21.52
CA GLY A 271 25.04 13.31 -21.87
C GLY A 271 23.72 13.85 -21.30
N PHE A 272 22.97 13.07 -20.50
CA PHE A 272 21.69 13.54 -19.99
C PHE A 272 21.83 14.65 -18.92
N PRO A 273 21.24 15.85 -19.11
CA PRO A 273 21.38 16.98 -18.17
C PRO A 273 20.51 16.87 -16.90
N LYS A 274 19.49 16.00 -16.89
CA LYS A 274 18.59 15.73 -15.74
C LYS A 274 18.22 14.25 -15.70
N ASN A 275 17.77 13.76 -14.53
CA ASN A 275 17.28 12.38 -14.38
C ASN A 275 16.21 12.10 -15.47
N PRO A 276 16.40 11.07 -16.31
CA PRO A 276 15.50 10.73 -17.40
C PRO A 276 14.02 10.57 -17.05
N LEU A 277 13.70 10.12 -15.83
CA LEU A 277 12.32 9.96 -15.36
C LEU A 277 11.69 11.27 -14.86
N ARG A 278 12.50 12.33 -14.72
CA ARG A 278 12.05 13.68 -14.35
C ARG A 278 11.72 14.57 -15.56
N TYR A 279 11.96 14.11 -16.80
CA TYR A 279 11.39 14.79 -17.95
C TYR A 279 9.87 14.62 -17.92
N GLY A 280 9.15 15.72 -18.16
CA GLY A 280 7.70 15.69 -18.29
C GLY A 280 7.26 14.72 -19.38
N GLN A 281 6.08 14.14 -19.22
CA GLN A 281 5.51 13.23 -20.22
C GLN A 281 5.39 13.96 -21.56
N ARG A 282 6.07 13.45 -22.59
CA ARG A 282 5.95 13.96 -23.95
C ARG A 282 4.90 13.17 -24.74
N VAL A 283 4.34 13.82 -25.76
CA VAL A 283 3.36 13.25 -26.69
C VAL A 283 3.85 13.42 -28.13
N THR A 284 3.46 12.52 -29.01
CA THR A 284 3.66 12.64 -30.47
C THR A 284 2.78 13.76 -31.04
N SER A 285 2.96 14.09 -32.32
CA SER A 285 2.07 15.02 -33.06
C SER A 285 0.60 14.57 -33.07
N GLU A 286 0.36 13.26 -32.93
CA GLU A 286 -0.96 12.64 -32.84
C GLU A 286 -1.51 12.62 -31.41
N GLY A 287 -0.78 13.18 -30.44
CA GLY A 287 -1.17 13.22 -29.03
C GLY A 287 -0.93 11.93 -28.25
N VAL A 288 -0.24 10.95 -28.83
CA VAL A 288 0.06 9.67 -28.15
C VAL A 288 1.23 9.86 -27.19
N PRO A 289 1.10 9.51 -25.89
CA PRO A 289 2.22 9.60 -24.95
C PRO A 289 3.40 8.74 -25.37
N ILE A 290 4.61 9.29 -25.36
CA ILE A 290 5.84 8.57 -25.68
C ILE A 290 6.28 7.74 -24.47
N CYS A 291 6.62 6.47 -24.67
CA CYS A 291 6.94 5.56 -23.58
C CYS A 291 8.30 5.84 -22.95
N ARG A 292 8.28 6.30 -21.68
CA ARG A 292 9.49 6.56 -20.89
C ARG A 292 10.29 5.30 -20.58
N LEU A 293 9.61 4.19 -20.28
CA LEU A 293 10.28 2.93 -19.98
C LEU A 293 11.04 2.40 -21.20
N HIS A 294 10.39 2.41 -22.37
CA HIS A 294 11.05 2.06 -23.64
C HIS A 294 12.28 2.93 -23.90
N ASN A 295 12.15 4.24 -23.68
CA ASN A 295 13.18 5.21 -24.00
C ASN A 295 14.39 5.22 -23.05
N TYR A 296 14.22 4.85 -21.78
CA TYR A 296 15.24 5.04 -20.74
C TYR A 296 15.72 3.76 -20.07
N LYS A 297 15.02 2.62 -20.19
CA LYS A 297 15.54 1.33 -19.72
C LYS A 297 16.41 0.66 -20.77
N ALA A 298 17.44 -0.08 -20.34
CA ALA A 298 18.31 -0.85 -21.23
C ALA A 298 17.50 -1.87 -22.03
N ASP A 299 16.68 -2.62 -21.30
CA ASP A 299 15.83 -3.71 -21.82
C ASP A 299 14.54 -3.20 -22.47
N GLY A 300 14.35 -1.87 -22.56
CA GLY A 300 13.16 -1.26 -23.11
C GLY A 300 11.92 -1.39 -22.22
N CYS A 301 10.74 -1.37 -22.85
CA CYS A 301 9.46 -1.48 -22.14
C CYS A 301 9.24 -2.94 -21.71
N PRO A 302 8.90 -3.22 -20.43
CA PRO A 302 8.72 -4.59 -19.94
C PRO A 302 7.46 -5.28 -20.50
N LYS A 303 6.56 -4.52 -21.13
CA LYS A 303 5.28 -5.03 -21.67
C LYS A 303 5.00 -4.41 -23.05
N PRO A 304 5.82 -4.70 -24.07
CA PRO A 304 5.74 -3.99 -25.35
C PRO A 304 4.38 -4.16 -26.04
N ASP A 305 3.80 -5.35 -25.96
CA ASP A 305 2.53 -5.69 -26.64
C ASP A 305 1.28 -5.15 -25.93
N LEU A 306 1.43 -4.71 -24.68
CA LEU A 306 0.33 -4.15 -23.87
C LEU A 306 0.50 -2.64 -23.62
N CYS A 307 1.60 -2.05 -24.08
CA CYS A 307 1.89 -0.65 -23.82
C CYS A 307 1.10 0.22 -24.80
N THR A 308 0.24 1.08 -24.28
CA THR A 308 -0.52 2.06 -25.08
C THR A 308 0.30 3.30 -25.46
N TYR A 309 1.58 3.34 -25.07
CA TYR A 309 2.47 4.48 -25.32
C TYR A 309 3.33 4.21 -26.55
N ASP A 310 3.70 5.28 -27.26
CA ASP A 310 4.48 5.18 -28.48
C ASP A 310 5.94 4.77 -28.18
N HIS A 311 6.43 3.75 -28.88
CA HIS A 311 7.80 3.20 -28.77
C HIS A 311 8.73 3.64 -29.90
N ARG A 312 8.22 4.33 -30.93
CA ARG A 312 8.98 4.74 -32.11
C ARG A 312 9.71 6.06 -31.90
N PHE A 313 9.16 6.93 -31.06
CA PHE A 313 9.71 8.26 -30.81
C PHE A 313 10.65 8.33 -29.61
N CYS A 314 11.71 9.11 -29.77
CA CYS A 314 12.63 9.47 -28.72
C CYS A 314 11.95 10.42 -27.71
N HIS A 315 11.88 10.02 -26.43
CA HIS A 315 11.31 10.87 -25.38
C HIS A 315 12.18 12.10 -25.07
N HIS A 316 13.46 12.11 -25.44
CA HIS A 316 14.35 13.25 -25.20
C HIS A 316 14.15 14.38 -26.23
N CYS A 317 14.32 14.07 -27.52
CA CYS A 317 14.24 15.06 -28.60
C CYS A 317 12.91 15.08 -29.36
N GLY A 318 12.07 14.04 -29.25
CA GLY A 318 10.80 13.94 -29.96
C GLY A 318 10.92 13.48 -31.41
N VAL A 319 12.08 13.00 -31.85
CA VAL A 319 12.31 12.49 -33.22
C VAL A 319 12.11 10.97 -33.26
N GLU A 320 11.55 10.47 -34.35
CA GLU A 320 11.33 9.03 -34.58
C GLU A 320 12.64 8.28 -34.88
N GLY A 321 12.70 6.99 -34.55
CA GLY A 321 13.74 6.07 -35.04
C GLY A 321 14.90 5.81 -34.09
N HIS A 322 14.89 6.37 -32.88
CA HIS A 322 15.86 6.05 -31.83
C HIS A 322 15.27 6.21 -30.43
N ARG A 323 15.88 5.55 -29.45
CA ARG A 323 15.53 5.72 -28.04
C ARG A 323 16.26 6.92 -27.46
N ALA A 324 15.73 7.49 -26.39
CA ALA A 324 16.41 8.58 -25.69
C ALA A 324 17.85 8.24 -25.31
N ARG A 325 18.15 7.00 -24.91
CA ARG A 325 19.52 6.55 -24.60
C ARG A 325 20.50 6.59 -25.79
N GLU A 326 19.98 6.60 -27.00
CA GLU A 326 20.73 6.67 -28.25
C GLU A 326 20.72 8.10 -28.83
N CYS A 327 20.09 9.04 -28.12
CA CYS A 327 19.93 10.41 -28.58
C CYS A 327 21.24 11.20 -28.42
N THR A 328 21.63 11.91 -29.47
CA THR A 328 22.87 12.71 -29.53
C THR A 328 22.65 14.20 -29.30
N LEU A 329 21.39 14.59 -29.01
CA LEU A 329 20.98 15.96 -28.68
C LEU A 329 21.16 16.26 -27.20
#